data_AF-A0A959SWL6-F1
#
_entry.id   AF-A0A959SWL6-F1
#
_cell.length_a   1.000
_cell.length_b   1.000
_cell.length_c   1.000
_cell.angle_alpha   90.00
_cell.angle_beta   90.00
_cell.angle_gamma   90.00
#
_symmetry.space_group_name_H-M   'P 1'
#
loop_
_entity.id
_entity.type
_entity.pdbx_description
1 polymer ?
#
loop_
_entity_poly.entity_id
_entity_poly.type
_entity_poly.pdbx_seq_one_letter_code
_entity_poly.pdbx_strand_id
1 'polypeptide(L)'
;MAQKDNILQELRELNSSIARIGNQPVFTVPEGYFDNLATEVLKRIKASETEEALPAIFNQLSKNNPYQVPAGYFESLESRVSAVINDQTKTVQEELKELSPLLSKLKKVTPYQVPEGYFERIEKPVEKTEAKVISFTRHKWLRYAAAAMVIGFIATLFVITQNKNKIDPNADSYAWVKKSVKKVSTDELDEFIELTDINNTVASVQKAEDIKDLMKDVPEKEIQQLLNDADVLFDPAADELLMN
;
A
#
# COMPACT_ATOMS: atom_id res chain seq x y z
N MET A 1 -12.68 38.71 35.74
CA MET A 1 -13.49 39.95 35.74
C MET A 1 -13.03 40.94 34.67
N ALA A 2 -11.72 41.20 34.52
CA ALA A 2 -11.17 42.23 33.61
C ALA A 2 -11.63 42.23 32.14
N GLN A 3 -11.83 41.06 31.51
CA GLN A 3 -12.17 41.02 30.08
C GLN A 3 -13.60 41.49 29.78
N LYS A 4 -14.56 41.23 30.68
CA LYS A 4 -15.96 41.65 30.51
C LYS A 4 -16.09 43.17 30.61
N ASP A 5 -15.35 43.76 31.53
CA ASP A 5 -15.35 45.21 31.75
C ASP A 5 -14.71 45.94 30.56
N ASN A 6 -13.68 45.35 29.95
CA ASN A 6 -13.06 45.87 28.72
C ASN A 6 -14.03 45.86 27.53
N ILE A 7 -14.69 44.73 27.27
CA ILE A 7 -15.67 44.61 26.18
C ILE A 7 -16.82 45.62 26.34
N LEU A 8 -17.31 45.85 27.56
CA LEU A 8 -18.36 46.84 27.81
C LEU A 8 -17.89 48.29 27.64
N GLN A 9 -16.60 48.56 27.84
CA GLN A 9 -16.00 49.85 27.55
C GLN A 9 -15.87 50.06 26.04
N GLU A 10 -15.29 49.10 25.32
CA GLU A 10 -15.17 49.13 23.87
C GLU A 10 -16.52 49.31 23.17
N LEU A 11 -17.56 48.58 23.60
CA LEU A 11 -18.91 48.71 23.03
C LEU A 11 -19.55 50.09 23.28
N ARG A 12 -19.23 50.74 24.40
CA ARG A 12 -19.68 52.11 24.69
C ARG A 12 -18.95 53.14 23.82
N GLU A 13 -17.65 52.98 23.65
CA GLU A 13 -16.84 53.83 22.76
C GLU A 13 -17.30 53.75 21.31
N LEU A 14 -17.75 52.57 20.87
CA LEU A 14 -18.33 52.34 19.54
C LEU A 14 -19.79 52.79 19.39
N ASN A 15 -20.40 53.42 20.40
CA ASN A 15 -21.82 53.81 20.44
C ASN A 15 -22.77 52.65 20.07
N SER A 16 -22.41 51.41 20.41
CA SER A 16 -23.19 50.23 20.06
C SER A 16 -24.48 50.17 20.89
N SER A 17 -25.61 49.90 20.23
CA SER A 17 -26.89 49.63 20.92
C SER A 17 -26.80 48.42 21.85
N ILE A 18 -25.86 47.52 21.60
CA ILE A 18 -25.59 46.29 22.37
C ILE A 18 -25.05 46.62 23.76
N ALA A 19 -24.29 47.71 23.92
CA ALA A 19 -23.79 48.15 25.22
C ALA A 19 -24.90 48.44 26.23
N ARG A 20 -26.10 48.84 25.74
CA ARG A 20 -27.27 49.16 26.56
C ARG A 20 -28.11 47.94 26.93
N ILE A 21 -28.03 46.86 26.14
CA ILE A 21 -28.83 45.65 26.32
C ILE A 21 -28.30 44.78 27.47
N GLY A 22 -27.03 44.95 27.84
CA GLY A 22 -26.39 44.16 28.89
C GLY A 22 -26.33 42.66 28.52
N ASN A 23 -25.80 41.83 29.42
CA ASN A 23 -25.75 40.38 29.23
C ASN A 23 -27.09 39.71 29.59
N GLN A 24 -28.21 40.34 29.22
CA GLN A 24 -29.54 39.76 29.43
C GLN A 24 -29.88 38.88 28.23
N PRO A 25 -30.37 37.65 28.44
CA PRO A 25 -30.89 36.85 27.33
C PRO A 25 -32.07 37.59 26.70
N VAL A 26 -31.89 38.09 25.48
CA VAL A 26 -32.92 38.82 24.71
C VAL A 26 -34.06 37.87 24.28
N PHE A 27 -33.78 36.58 24.28
CA PHE A 27 -34.74 35.53 23.99
C PHE A 27 -34.81 34.57 25.18
N THR A 28 -35.80 34.78 26.04
CA THR A 28 -36.16 33.84 27.10
C THR A 28 -37.44 33.14 26.71
N VAL A 29 -37.46 31.82 26.86
CA VAL A 29 -38.72 31.08 26.81
C VAL A 29 -39.45 31.19 28.15
N PRO A 30 -40.79 31.16 28.16
CA PRO A 30 -41.55 31.04 29.40
C PRO A 30 -41.14 29.81 30.22
N GLU A 31 -41.32 29.90 31.54
CA GLU A 31 -41.15 28.74 32.42
C GLU A 31 -42.04 27.59 31.96
N GLY A 32 -41.46 26.39 31.86
CA GLY A 32 -42.15 25.19 31.38
C GLY A 32 -42.35 25.06 29.86
N TYR A 33 -41.77 25.94 29.05
CA TYR A 33 -41.86 25.86 27.57
C TYR A 33 -41.44 24.49 27.01
N PHE A 34 -40.45 23.84 27.64
CA PHE A 34 -39.91 22.56 27.18
C PHE A 34 -40.56 21.33 27.82
N ASP A 35 -41.39 21.49 28.86
CA ASP A 35 -41.90 20.37 29.67
C ASP A 35 -42.74 19.38 28.84
N ASN A 36 -43.43 19.90 27.83
CA ASN A 36 -44.28 19.11 26.93
C ASN A 36 -43.77 19.08 25.48
N LEU A 37 -42.56 19.59 25.20
CA LEU A 37 -42.06 19.65 23.83
C LEU A 37 -41.88 18.23 23.26
N ALA A 38 -41.29 17.32 24.04
CA ALA A 38 -41.05 15.95 23.60
C ALA A 38 -42.36 15.19 23.30
N THR A 39 -43.37 15.36 24.15
CA THR A 39 -44.68 14.73 23.97
C THR A 39 -45.44 15.32 22.79
N GLU A 40 -45.37 16.65 22.59
CA GLU A 40 -45.94 17.30 21.41
C GLU A 40 -45.27 16.88 20.11
N VAL A 41 -43.94 16.81 20.07
CA VAL A 41 -43.19 16.39 18.87
C VAL A 41 -43.54 14.95 18.51
N LEU A 42 -43.54 14.03 19.48
CA LEU A 42 -43.94 12.64 19.25
C LEU A 42 -45.41 12.52 18.81
N LYS A 43 -46.31 13.33 19.37
CA LYS A 43 -47.71 13.39 18.95
C LYS A 43 -47.84 13.86 17.51
N ARG A 44 -47.07 14.87 17.09
CA ARG A 44 -47.06 15.37 15.71
C ARG A 44 -46.46 14.37 14.73
N ILE A 45 -45.38 13.66 15.09
CA ILE A 45 -44.77 12.61 14.26
C ILE A 45 -45.78 11.48 14.02
N LYS A 46 -46.42 10.99 15.09
CA LYS A 46 -47.48 9.96 14.97
C LYS A 46 -48.68 10.44 14.14
N ALA A 47 -49.08 11.70 14.30
CA ALA A 47 -50.14 12.30 13.50
C ALA A 47 -49.74 12.55 12.03
N SER A 48 -48.45 12.61 11.71
CA SER A 48 -47.96 12.68 10.33
C SER A 48 -47.81 11.31 9.67
N GLU A 49 -47.57 10.25 10.45
CA GLU A 49 -47.55 8.86 9.97
C GLU A 49 -48.96 8.31 9.70
N THR A 50 -49.97 8.89 10.36
CA THR A 50 -51.37 8.56 10.13
C THR A 50 -51.99 9.69 9.31
N GLU A 51 -52.21 9.50 8.00
CA GLU A 51 -52.75 10.53 7.08
C GLU A 51 -54.11 11.13 7.52
N GLU A 52 -54.75 10.56 8.55
CA GLU A 52 -56.10 10.88 8.99
C GLU A 52 -56.21 11.97 10.06
N ALA A 53 -55.09 12.49 10.61
CA ALA A 53 -55.13 13.42 11.74
C ALA A 53 -54.29 14.69 11.54
N LEU A 54 -54.39 15.32 10.37
CA LEU A 54 -54.03 16.73 10.27
C LEU A 54 -54.99 17.56 11.14
N PRO A 55 -54.50 18.48 11.99
CA PRO A 55 -55.38 19.35 12.77
C PRO A 55 -56.34 20.07 11.83
N ALA A 56 -57.63 20.15 12.16
CA ALA A 56 -58.66 20.79 11.33
C ALA A 56 -58.34 22.25 10.91
N ILE A 57 -57.38 22.89 11.58
CA ILE A 57 -56.78 24.18 11.23
C ILE A 57 -56.12 24.13 9.84
N PHE A 58 -55.48 23.02 9.47
CA PHE A 58 -54.87 22.83 8.15
C PHE A 58 -55.90 22.55 7.04
N ASN A 59 -57.13 22.15 7.38
CA ASN A 59 -58.22 22.06 6.39
C ASN A 59 -58.78 23.44 6.02
N GLN A 60 -58.58 24.44 6.89
CA GLN A 60 -58.93 25.84 6.60
C GLN A 60 -57.81 26.58 5.87
N LEU A 61 -56.57 26.13 6.01
CA LEU A 61 -55.45 26.66 5.25
C LEU A 61 -55.54 26.11 3.83
N SER A 62 -55.96 26.94 2.89
CA SER A 62 -55.98 26.58 1.48
C SER A 62 -54.62 26.00 1.10
N LYS A 63 -54.56 24.77 0.57
CA LYS A 63 -53.34 24.15 0.00
C LYS A 63 -52.77 24.92 -1.20
N ASN A 64 -53.26 26.12 -1.46
CA ASN A 64 -52.82 27.00 -2.51
C ASN A 64 -51.51 27.64 -2.06
N ASN A 65 -50.41 27.22 -2.66
CA ASN A 65 -49.11 27.84 -2.45
C ASN A 65 -49.21 29.30 -2.93
N PRO A 66 -49.01 30.31 -2.06
CA PRO A 66 -49.09 31.71 -2.46
C PRO A 66 -48.00 32.12 -3.46
N TYR A 67 -47.00 31.26 -3.67
CA TYR A 67 -45.90 31.45 -4.61
C TYR A 67 -46.03 30.62 -5.88
N GLN A 68 -47.26 30.26 -6.26
CA GLN A 68 -47.51 29.52 -7.50
C GLN A 68 -47.64 30.46 -8.70
N VAL A 69 -46.89 30.18 -9.77
CA VAL A 69 -47.02 30.92 -11.02
C VAL A 69 -48.35 30.61 -11.71
N PRO A 70 -48.96 31.55 -12.44
CA PRO A 70 -50.19 31.31 -13.20
C PRO A 70 -50.05 30.14 -14.18
N ALA A 71 -51.14 29.42 -14.41
CA ALA A 71 -51.19 28.36 -15.43
C ALA A 71 -50.81 28.92 -16.82
N GLY A 72 -49.91 28.23 -17.53
CA GLY A 72 -49.44 28.66 -18.85
C GLY A 72 -48.43 29.83 -18.86
N TYR A 73 -47.91 30.24 -17.69
CA TYR A 73 -46.89 31.28 -17.60
C TYR A 73 -45.67 30.99 -18.48
N PHE A 74 -45.16 29.76 -18.43
CA PHE A 74 -43.97 29.34 -19.19
C PHE A 74 -44.26 29.07 -20.68
N GLU A 75 -45.46 28.61 -21.04
CA GLU A 75 -45.87 28.39 -22.44
C GLU A 75 -45.81 29.68 -23.28
N SER A 76 -46.14 30.81 -22.65
CA SER A 76 -46.14 32.13 -23.29
C SER A 76 -44.85 32.92 -23.05
N LEU A 77 -43.91 32.38 -22.26
CA LEU A 77 -42.67 33.08 -21.90
C LEU A 77 -41.70 33.14 -23.08
N GLU A 78 -41.53 32.06 -23.84
CA GLU A 78 -40.63 32.01 -25.00
C GLU A 78 -41.05 33.01 -26.08
N SER A 79 -42.34 33.06 -26.39
CA SER A 79 -42.91 34.01 -27.35
C SER A 79 -42.71 35.46 -26.90
N ARG A 80 -42.91 35.77 -25.61
CA ARG A 80 -42.67 37.12 -25.07
C ARG A 80 -41.19 37.50 -25.10
N VAL A 81 -40.30 36.60 -24.70
CA VAL A 81 -38.86 36.85 -24.65
C VAL A 81 -38.30 37.06 -26.06
N SER A 82 -38.69 36.24 -27.04
CA SER A 82 -38.25 36.41 -28.43
C SER A 82 -38.79 37.70 -29.07
N ALA A 83 -40.03 38.09 -28.78
CA ALA A 83 -40.58 39.37 -29.24
C ALA A 83 -39.82 40.58 -28.68
N VAL A 84 -39.40 40.54 -27.41
CA VAL A 84 -38.61 41.61 -26.78
C VAL A 84 -37.17 41.64 -27.31
N ILE A 85 -36.48 40.50 -27.44
CA ILE A 85 -35.09 40.44 -27.94
C ILE A 85 -34.97 40.91 -29.39
N ASN A 86 -35.97 40.62 -30.22
CA ASN A 86 -35.97 41.04 -31.63
C ASN A 86 -36.23 42.53 -31.81
N ASP A 87 -36.72 43.22 -30.78
CA ASP A 87 -36.98 44.65 -30.80
C ASP A 87 -35.71 45.42 -30.35
N GLN A 88 -34.79 45.63 -31.29
CA GLN A 88 -33.51 46.31 -31.06
C GLN A 88 -33.62 47.81 -30.72
N THR A 89 -34.84 48.35 -30.64
CA THR A 89 -35.07 49.77 -30.38
C THR A 89 -35.19 50.10 -28.89
N LYS A 90 -35.40 49.09 -28.04
CA LYS A 90 -35.63 49.25 -26.60
C LYS A 90 -34.32 49.23 -25.83
N THR A 91 -34.28 50.02 -24.76
CA THR A 91 -33.19 49.96 -23.79
C THR A 91 -33.34 48.75 -22.87
N VAL A 92 -32.24 48.24 -22.32
CA VAL A 92 -32.24 47.10 -21.36
C VAL A 92 -33.21 47.30 -20.18
N GLN A 93 -33.43 48.55 -19.79
CA GLN A 93 -34.33 48.91 -18.69
C GLN A 93 -35.81 48.79 -19.10
N GLU A 94 -36.13 49.13 -20.34
CA GLU A 94 -37.48 48.98 -20.91
C GLU A 94 -37.81 47.51 -21.16
N GLU A 95 -36.86 46.74 -21.72
CA GLU A 95 -36.98 45.30 -21.89
C GLU A 95 -37.23 44.59 -20.55
N LEU A 96 -36.44 44.93 -19.52
CA LEU A 96 -36.58 44.33 -18.19
C LEU A 96 -37.92 44.71 -17.54
N LYS A 97 -38.41 45.93 -17.77
CA LYS A 97 -39.72 46.38 -17.25
C LYS A 97 -40.88 45.63 -17.89
N GLU A 98 -40.78 45.32 -19.18
CA GLU A 98 -41.80 44.57 -19.93
C GLU A 98 -41.79 43.07 -19.56
N LEU A 99 -40.61 42.46 -19.46
CA LEU A 99 -40.48 41.05 -19.10
C LEU A 99 -40.72 40.77 -17.62
N SER A 100 -40.26 41.67 -16.74
CA SER A 100 -40.39 41.52 -15.30
C SER A 100 -40.51 42.89 -14.60
N PRO A 101 -41.75 43.36 -14.38
CA PRO A 101 -41.99 44.59 -13.63
C PRO A 101 -41.52 44.52 -12.17
N LEU A 102 -41.27 43.31 -11.64
CA LEU A 102 -40.65 43.12 -10.33
C LEU A 102 -39.14 43.32 -10.38
N LEU A 103 -38.44 42.67 -11.32
CA LEU A 103 -36.98 42.79 -11.41
C LEU A 103 -36.54 44.20 -11.80
N SER A 104 -37.30 44.91 -12.62
CA SER A 104 -37.03 46.32 -12.95
C SER A 104 -37.16 47.27 -11.75
N LYS A 105 -37.99 46.94 -10.76
CA LYS A 105 -38.11 47.70 -9.50
C LYS A 105 -37.02 47.37 -8.50
N LEU A 106 -36.35 46.23 -8.66
CA LEU A 106 -35.30 45.80 -7.76
C LEU A 106 -34.04 46.59 -8.09
N LYS A 107 -33.60 47.42 -7.14
CA LYS A 107 -32.33 48.16 -7.30
C LYS A 107 -31.20 47.12 -7.43
N LYS A 108 -30.36 47.25 -8.46
CA LYS A 108 -29.19 46.38 -8.70
C LYS A 108 -28.07 46.69 -7.69
N VAL A 109 -28.39 46.63 -6.41
CA VAL A 109 -27.46 46.85 -5.31
C VAL A 109 -27.05 45.47 -4.81
N THR A 110 -25.76 45.18 -4.85
CA THR A 110 -25.24 44.00 -4.15
C THR A 110 -25.35 44.27 -2.65
N PRO A 111 -26.17 43.51 -1.89
CA PRO A 111 -26.37 43.75 -0.46
C PRO A 111 -25.09 43.51 0.35
N TYR A 112 -24.13 42.79 -0.23
CA TYR A 112 -22.84 42.52 0.34
C TYR A 112 -21.77 43.18 -0.53
N GLN A 113 -21.06 44.13 0.07
CA GLN A 113 -19.82 44.67 -0.46
C GLN A 113 -18.76 44.47 0.61
N VAL A 114 -17.55 44.10 0.18
CA VAL A 114 -16.43 44.04 1.11
C VAL A 114 -15.97 45.46 1.43
N PRO A 115 -15.53 45.74 2.68
CA PRO A 115 -14.92 47.01 3.03
C PRO A 115 -13.71 47.31 2.15
N GLU A 116 -13.44 48.60 1.95
CA GLU A 116 -12.21 49.06 1.29
C GLU A 116 -10.98 48.47 2.00
N GLY A 117 -10.04 47.91 1.24
CA GLY A 117 -8.85 47.24 1.78
C GLY A 117 -9.04 45.82 2.33
N TYR A 118 -10.23 45.20 2.21
CA TYR A 118 -10.46 43.81 2.66
C TYR A 118 -9.45 42.80 2.09
N PHE A 119 -9.12 42.93 0.79
CA PHE A 119 -8.19 42.03 0.11
C PHE A 119 -6.71 42.33 0.40
N GLU A 120 -6.38 43.54 0.86
CA GLU A 120 -5.00 43.92 1.21
C GLU A 120 -4.47 43.13 2.41
N ARG A 121 -5.36 42.62 3.27
CA ARG A 121 -4.99 41.72 4.39
C ARG A 121 -4.81 40.25 3.98
N ILE A 122 -5.30 39.85 2.80
CA ILE A 122 -5.26 38.46 2.35
C ILE A 122 -3.92 38.17 1.67
N GLU A 123 -3.30 39.18 1.07
CA GLU A 123 -1.95 39.12 0.52
C GLU A 123 -0.90 39.17 1.63
N LYS A 124 -0.84 38.13 2.47
CA LYS A 124 0.46 37.80 3.07
C LYS A 124 1.39 37.49 1.90
N PRO A 125 2.52 38.21 1.73
CA PRO A 125 3.50 37.81 0.74
C PRO A 125 3.97 36.41 1.12
N VAL A 126 3.50 35.40 0.37
CA VAL A 126 4.09 34.09 0.43
C VAL A 126 5.48 34.28 -0.15
N GLU A 127 6.49 34.33 0.71
CA GLU A 127 7.88 34.24 0.29
C GLU A 127 7.97 33.01 -0.60
N LYS A 128 8.14 33.24 -1.91
CA LYS A 128 8.39 32.17 -2.87
C LYS A 128 9.76 31.63 -2.51
N THR A 129 9.81 30.67 -1.60
CA THR A 129 11.02 29.90 -1.34
C THR A 129 11.34 29.21 -2.65
N GLU A 130 12.41 29.63 -3.31
CA GLU A 130 12.92 28.94 -4.49
C GLU A 130 13.08 27.47 -4.11
N ALA A 131 12.32 26.61 -4.79
CA ALA A 131 12.36 25.18 -4.51
C ALA A 131 13.80 24.71 -4.69
N LYS A 132 14.40 24.14 -3.64
CA LYS A 132 15.79 23.69 -3.66
C LYS A 132 15.99 22.68 -4.79
N VAL A 133 16.58 23.15 -5.90
CA VAL A 133 16.91 22.30 -7.04
C VAL A 133 18.05 21.38 -6.61
N ILE A 134 17.72 20.11 -6.37
CA ILE A 134 18.71 19.05 -6.15
C ILE A 134 19.01 18.37 -7.48
N SER A 135 20.29 18.38 -7.88
CA SER A 135 20.73 17.64 -9.06
C SER A 135 20.70 16.13 -8.77
N PHE A 136 19.97 15.38 -9.61
CA PHE A 136 19.94 13.93 -9.57
C PHE A 136 21.11 13.33 -10.35
N THR A 137 22.34 13.67 -9.98
CA THR A 137 23.53 13.05 -10.60
C THR A 137 24.24 12.19 -9.56
N ARG A 138 23.73 10.96 -9.37
CA ARG A 138 24.37 9.98 -8.49
C ARG A 138 24.67 8.69 -9.27
N HIS A 139 25.87 8.63 -9.85
CA HIS A 139 26.38 7.49 -10.60
C HIS A 139 26.75 6.31 -9.67
N LYS A 140 25.77 5.69 -9.01
CA LYS A 140 25.99 4.48 -8.20
C LYS A 140 26.31 3.24 -9.05
N TRP A 141 25.98 3.27 -10.34
CA TRP A 141 26.22 2.18 -11.30
C TRP A 141 27.71 1.85 -11.52
N LEU A 142 28.63 2.81 -11.40
CA LEU A 142 30.06 2.54 -11.55
C LEU A 142 30.60 1.61 -10.47
N ARG A 143 30.04 1.69 -9.25
CA ARG A 143 30.41 0.80 -8.14
C ARG A 143 29.93 -0.63 -8.40
N TYR A 144 28.74 -0.79 -8.99
CA TYR A 144 28.23 -2.09 -9.40
C TYR A 144 28.97 -2.66 -10.62
N ALA A 145 29.34 -1.82 -11.58
CA ALA A 145 30.13 -2.23 -12.74
C ALA A 145 31.53 -2.73 -12.34
N ALA A 146 32.20 -2.03 -11.41
CA ALA A 146 33.48 -2.49 -10.88
C ALA A 146 33.36 -3.84 -10.15
N ALA A 147 32.31 -4.05 -9.34
CA ALA A 147 32.07 -5.32 -8.68
C ALA A 147 31.79 -6.46 -9.68
N ALA A 148 31.00 -6.21 -10.72
CA ALA A 148 30.72 -7.18 -11.77
C ALA A 148 31.99 -7.59 -12.55
N MET A 149 32.89 -6.64 -12.81
CA MET A 149 34.18 -6.95 -13.43
C MET A 149 35.04 -7.84 -12.53
N VAL A 150 35.09 -7.56 -11.22
CA VAL A 150 35.86 -8.38 -10.26
C VAL A 150 35.29 -9.79 -10.17
N ILE A 151 33.96 -9.95 -10.06
CA ILE A 151 33.31 -11.26 -10.04
C ILE A 151 33.54 -12.01 -11.36
N GLY A 152 33.42 -11.33 -12.50
CA GLY A 152 33.70 -11.90 -13.81
C GLY A 152 35.15 -12.40 -13.92
N PHE A 153 36.12 -11.62 -13.44
CA PHE A 153 37.53 -12.01 -13.44
C PHE A 153 37.81 -13.23 -12.55
N ILE A 154 37.20 -13.27 -11.37
CA ILE A 154 37.33 -14.41 -10.45
C ILE A 154 36.67 -15.67 -11.04
N ALA A 155 35.49 -15.52 -11.66
CA ALA A 155 34.79 -16.63 -12.31
C ALA A 155 35.57 -17.17 -13.51
N THR A 156 36.15 -16.31 -14.36
CA THR A 156 36.98 -16.73 -15.49
C THR A 156 38.27 -17.42 -15.03
N LEU A 157 38.94 -16.90 -13.99
CA LEU A 157 40.09 -17.56 -13.36
C LEU A 157 39.71 -18.94 -12.80
N PHE A 158 38.58 -19.07 -12.11
CA PHE A 158 38.10 -20.34 -11.55
C PHE A 158 37.85 -21.38 -12.64
N VAL A 159 37.18 -21.01 -13.74
CA VAL A 159 36.93 -21.92 -14.87
C VAL A 159 38.24 -22.39 -15.51
N ILE A 160 39.21 -21.50 -15.70
CA ILE A 160 40.52 -21.84 -16.28
C ILE A 160 41.29 -22.79 -15.35
N THR A 161 41.24 -22.59 -14.03
CA THR A 161 41.92 -23.49 -13.07
C THR A 161 41.22 -24.85 -12.94
N GLN A 162 39.89 -24.91 -12.99
CA GLN A 162 39.15 -26.17 -12.96
C GLN A 162 39.36 -27.01 -14.23
N ASN A 163 39.50 -26.36 -15.39
CA ASN A 163 39.78 -27.09 -16.63
C ASN A 163 41.19 -27.72 -16.67
N LYS A 164 42.10 -27.34 -15.75
CA LYS A 164 43.42 -27.98 -15.58
C LYS A 164 43.41 -29.19 -14.63
N ASN A 165 42.31 -29.42 -13.89
CA ASN A 165 42.21 -30.46 -12.86
C ASN A 165 41.38 -31.69 -13.30
N LYS A 166 41.14 -31.85 -14.60
CA LYS A 166 40.56 -33.08 -15.15
C LYS A 166 41.67 -34.13 -15.16
N ILE A 167 41.65 -35.01 -14.16
CA ILE A 167 42.49 -36.21 -14.11
C ILE A 167 41.83 -37.21 -15.05
N ASP A 168 42.48 -37.51 -16.16
CA ASP A 168 41.98 -38.53 -17.09
C ASP A 168 41.98 -39.89 -16.38
N PRO A 169 40.83 -40.59 -16.29
CA PRO A 169 40.71 -41.86 -15.56
C PRO A 169 41.66 -42.95 -16.05
N ASN A 170 42.15 -42.83 -17.28
CA ASN A 170 43.00 -43.83 -17.93
C ASN A 170 44.51 -43.51 -17.83
N ALA A 171 44.89 -42.29 -17.43
CA ALA A 171 46.30 -41.89 -17.36
C ALA A 171 46.86 -41.91 -15.92
N ASP A 172 46.04 -41.53 -14.93
CA ASP A 172 46.45 -41.43 -13.51
C ASP A 172 45.44 -42.13 -12.59
N SER A 173 45.24 -43.44 -12.81
CA SER A 173 44.25 -44.27 -12.10
C SER A 173 44.38 -44.19 -10.58
N TYR A 174 45.59 -44.14 -10.03
CA TYR A 174 45.83 -44.09 -8.57
C TYR A 174 45.29 -42.79 -7.93
N ALA A 175 45.51 -41.64 -8.59
CA ALA A 175 45.03 -40.35 -8.09
C ALA A 175 43.50 -40.24 -8.21
N TRP A 176 42.90 -40.83 -9.24
CA TRP A 176 41.46 -40.91 -9.43
C TRP A 176 40.79 -41.78 -8.37
N VAL A 177 41.31 -42.99 -8.11
CA VAL A 177 40.78 -43.89 -7.08
C VAL A 177 40.86 -43.25 -5.70
N LYS A 178 41.99 -42.63 -5.32
CA LYS A 178 42.12 -41.94 -4.02
C LYS A 178 41.09 -40.82 -3.84
N LYS A 179 40.74 -40.11 -4.92
CA LYS A 179 39.72 -39.05 -4.90
C LYS A 179 38.30 -39.61 -4.82
N SER A 180 38.03 -40.72 -5.48
CA SER A 180 36.72 -41.41 -5.46
C SER A 180 36.46 -42.11 -4.13
N VAL A 181 37.47 -42.79 -3.57
CA VAL A 181 37.38 -43.46 -2.25
C VAL A 181 37.18 -42.45 -1.13
N LYS A 182 37.81 -41.26 -1.20
CA LYS A 182 37.58 -40.18 -0.22
C LYS A 182 36.17 -39.56 -0.33
N LYS A 183 35.48 -39.76 -1.45
CA LYS A 183 34.11 -39.25 -1.68
C LYS A 183 33.05 -40.18 -1.11
N VAL A 184 33.35 -41.47 -0.96
CA VAL A 184 32.49 -42.42 -0.25
C VAL A 184 32.73 -42.19 1.24
N SER A 185 31.71 -41.70 1.95
CA SER A 185 31.80 -41.48 3.39
C SER A 185 31.81 -42.82 4.12
N THR A 186 32.56 -42.91 5.21
CA THR A 186 32.49 -44.08 6.12
C THR A 186 31.09 -44.29 6.67
N ASP A 187 30.29 -43.22 6.73
CA ASP A 187 28.89 -43.28 7.19
C ASP A 187 27.97 -44.10 6.25
N GLU A 188 28.19 -44.07 4.92
CA GLU A 188 27.43 -44.89 3.96
C GLU A 188 27.82 -46.38 4.05
N LEU A 189 29.08 -46.65 4.42
CA LEU A 189 29.56 -48.01 4.66
C LEU A 189 28.98 -48.56 5.96
N ASP A 190 28.89 -47.74 7.00
CA ASP A 190 28.28 -48.10 8.27
C ASP A 190 26.76 -48.38 8.12
N GLU A 191 26.04 -47.58 7.33
CA GLU A 191 24.62 -47.80 7.01
C GLU A 191 24.38 -49.09 6.21
N PHE A 192 25.27 -49.41 5.26
CA PHE A 192 25.17 -50.66 4.49
C PHE A 192 25.42 -51.90 5.35
N ILE A 193 26.38 -51.83 6.28
CA ILE A 193 26.66 -52.89 7.26
C ILE A 193 25.46 -53.08 8.19
N GLU A 194 24.87 -51.98 8.68
CA GLU A 194 23.71 -52.01 9.57
C GLU A 194 22.45 -52.58 8.89
N LEU A 195 22.26 -52.33 7.60
CA LEU A 195 21.15 -52.88 6.80
C LEU A 195 21.34 -54.36 6.44
N THR A 196 22.59 -54.84 6.32
CA THR A 196 22.87 -56.26 6.04
C THR A 196 22.86 -57.13 7.30
N ASP A 197 22.92 -56.53 8.50
CA ASP A 197 22.81 -57.22 9.79
C ASP A 197 21.38 -57.65 10.18
N ILE A 198 20.36 -57.37 9.35
CA ILE A 198 18.96 -57.79 9.59
C ILE A 198 18.55 -58.94 8.66
N ASN A 199 19.30 -60.06 8.68
CA ASN A 199 18.75 -61.42 8.71
C ASN A 199 19.91 -62.44 8.64
N ASN A 200 20.33 -62.95 9.78
CA ASN A 200 20.78 -64.33 9.83
C ASN A 200 20.55 -64.91 11.23
N THR A 201 19.55 -65.78 11.31
CA THR A 201 19.61 -66.95 12.17
C THR A 201 20.94 -67.66 11.91
N VAL A 202 21.92 -67.53 12.83
CA VAL A 202 22.91 -68.52 13.32
C VAL A 202 23.98 -67.73 14.09
N ALA A 203 24.07 -68.00 15.40
CA ALA A 203 25.16 -67.73 16.37
C ALA A 203 25.99 -66.44 16.25
N SER A 204 25.92 -65.59 17.28
CA SER A 204 26.90 -64.51 17.52
C SER A 204 28.31 -65.10 17.68
N VAL A 205 29.19 -64.83 16.71
CA VAL A 205 30.62 -65.18 16.76
C VAL A 205 31.39 -64.05 17.44
N GLN A 206 32.01 -64.34 18.58
CA GLN A 206 32.95 -63.43 19.23
C GLN A 206 34.20 -63.23 18.35
N LYS A 207 34.38 -61.99 17.91
CA LYS A 207 35.29 -61.52 16.86
C LYS A 207 36.73 -61.35 17.37
N ALA A 208 37.62 -62.30 17.05
CA ALA A 208 39.06 -62.13 16.72
C ALA A 208 39.88 -63.42 16.93
N GLU A 209 39.55 -64.22 17.95
CA GLU A 209 40.28 -65.47 18.25
C GLU A 209 39.92 -66.59 17.25
N ASP A 210 38.65 -66.71 16.88
CA ASP A 210 38.18 -67.78 15.96
C ASP A 210 38.73 -67.62 14.53
N ILE A 211 38.97 -66.38 14.08
CA ILE A 211 39.57 -66.11 12.76
C ILE A 211 41.01 -66.59 12.73
N LYS A 212 41.73 -66.45 13.84
CA LYS A 212 43.12 -66.90 13.98
C LYS A 212 43.23 -68.42 14.00
N ASP A 213 42.24 -69.11 14.57
CA ASP A 213 42.17 -70.57 14.55
C ASP A 213 41.79 -71.10 13.16
N LEU A 214 40.88 -70.42 12.44
CA LEU A 214 40.50 -70.78 11.07
C LEU A 214 41.60 -70.56 10.03
N MET A 215 42.51 -69.61 10.28
CA MET A 215 43.65 -69.34 9.40
C MET A 215 44.90 -70.17 9.73
N LYS A 216 44.86 -71.00 10.77
CA LYS A 216 46.00 -71.82 11.20
C LYS A 216 46.35 -72.94 10.22
N ASP A 217 45.34 -73.42 9.48
CA ASP A 217 45.48 -74.53 8.53
C ASP A 217 45.85 -74.06 7.11
N VAL A 218 45.95 -72.73 6.89
CA VAL A 218 46.38 -72.18 5.60
C VAL A 218 47.90 -72.03 5.64
N PRO A 219 48.66 -72.81 4.85
CA PRO A 219 50.12 -72.71 4.87
C PRO A 219 50.55 -71.36 4.31
N GLU A 220 51.44 -70.67 5.03
CA GLU A 220 51.94 -69.34 4.65
C GLU A 220 52.56 -69.30 3.24
N LYS A 221 53.04 -70.45 2.75
CA LYS A 221 53.56 -70.60 1.40
C LYS A 221 52.50 -70.40 0.32
N GLU A 222 51.26 -70.87 0.55
CA GLU A 222 50.16 -70.65 -0.40
C GLU A 222 49.71 -69.19 -0.38
N ILE A 223 49.71 -68.56 0.80
CA ILE A 223 49.44 -67.13 0.93
C ILE A 223 50.48 -66.32 0.15
N GLN A 224 51.77 -66.65 0.30
CA GLN A 224 52.85 -65.99 -0.44
C GLN A 224 52.82 -66.29 -1.94
N GLN A 225 52.38 -67.49 -2.35
CA GLN A 225 52.21 -67.83 -3.76
C GLN A 225 51.06 -67.03 -4.38
N LEU A 226 49.95 -66.84 -3.66
CA LEU A 226 48.83 -66.01 -4.10
C LEU A 226 49.21 -64.53 -4.18
N LEU A 227 50.03 -64.06 -3.25
CA LEU A 227 50.58 -62.70 -3.28
C LEU A 227 51.57 -62.51 -4.46
N ASN A 228 52.42 -63.49 -4.74
CA ASN A 228 53.32 -63.42 -5.88
C ASN A 228 52.59 -63.54 -7.23
N ASP A 229 51.58 -64.41 -7.34
CA ASP A 229 50.73 -64.51 -8.54
C ASP A 229 49.94 -63.21 -8.77
N ALA A 230 49.52 -62.54 -7.69
CA ALA A 230 48.91 -61.22 -7.78
C ALA A 230 49.92 -60.13 -8.21
N ASP A 231 51.16 -60.17 -7.69
CA ASP A 231 52.21 -59.20 -8.08
C ASP A 231 52.65 -59.37 -9.54
N VAL A 232 52.68 -60.60 -10.06
CA VAL A 232 53.00 -60.88 -11.48
C VAL A 232 51.93 -60.33 -12.44
N LEU A 233 50.67 -60.23 -12.00
CA LEU A 233 49.59 -59.60 -12.79
C LEU A 233 49.64 -58.07 -12.76
N PHE A 234 50.51 -57.47 -11.94
CA PHE A 234 50.60 -56.01 -11.73
C PHE A 234 51.99 -55.42 -12.05
N ASP A 235 52.95 -56.19 -12.57
CA ASP A 235 54.22 -55.64 -13.05
C ASP A 235 54.07 -55.04 -14.47
N PRO A 236 54.26 -53.71 -14.64
CA PRO A 236 54.16 -53.03 -15.94
C PRO A 236 55.22 -53.45 -16.96
N ALA A 237 56.24 -54.24 -16.60
CA ALA A 237 57.24 -54.74 -17.55
C ALA A 237 56.79 -55.95 -18.38
N ALA A 238 55.67 -56.62 -18.03
CA ALA A 238 55.15 -57.75 -18.80
C ALA A 238 54.54 -57.34 -20.15
N ASP A 239 54.16 -56.08 -20.31
CA ASP A 239 53.52 -55.57 -21.54
C ASP A 239 54.53 -55.27 -22.66
N GLU A 240 55.84 -55.19 -22.38
CA GLU A 240 56.88 -55.00 -23.41
C GLU A 240 57.27 -56.29 -24.17
N LEU A 241 56.77 -57.47 -23.78
CA LEU A 241 57.06 -58.75 -24.46
C LEU A 241 55.95 -59.25 -25.40
N LEU A 242 54.87 -58.49 -25.61
CA LEU A 242 53.81 -58.82 -26.57
C LEU A 242 53.77 -57.91 -27.82
N MET A 243 54.74 -57.00 -27.97
CA MET A 243 54.89 -56.11 -29.13
C MET A 243 56.23 -56.29 -29.87
N ASN A 244 56.62 -57.56 -30.11
CA ASN A 244 57.49 -57.96 -31.23
C ASN A 244 57.07 -59.33 -31.74
#